data_AF-A0A7X4JEJ0-F1
#
_entry.id   AF-A0A7X4JEJ0-F1
#
_cell.length_a   1.000
_cell.length_b   1.000
_cell.length_c   1.000
_cell.angle_alpha   90.00
_cell.angle_beta   90.00
_cell.angle_gamma   90.00
#
_symmetry.space_group_name_H-M   'P 1'
#
loop_
_entity.id
_entity.type
_entity.pdbx_description
1 polymer ?
#
loop_
_entity_poly.entity_id
_entity_poly.type
_entity_poly.pdbx_seq_one_letter_code
_entity_poly.pdbx_strand_id
1 'polypeptide(L)' 'MDTGAATACVLIIGNEILSGKTQDTNLQFLGAELAAKGITLVEARVLRDDKAAIVTAVNQCRAAYTYVFTT' A
#
# COMPACT_ATOMS: atom_id res chain seq x y z
N MET A 1 14.55 -22.76 -5.95
CA MET A 1 14.99 -21.82 -4.89
C MET A 1 14.10 -20.60 -5.04
N ASP A 2 13.17 -20.42 -4.11
CA ASP A 2 12.38 -19.19 -4.05
C ASP A 2 13.33 -18.07 -3.60
N THR A 3 13.83 -17.27 -4.53
CA THR A 3 14.54 -16.03 -4.20
C THR A 3 13.51 -15.15 -3.50
N GLY A 4 13.48 -15.17 -2.16
CA GLY A 4 12.43 -14.58 -1.33
C GLY A 4 11.90 -13.27 -1.91
N ALA A 5 10.73 -13.35 -2.54
CA ALA A 5 10.19 -12.25 -3.32
C ALA A 5 10.03 -11.02 -2.42
N ALA A 6 10.54 -9.87 -2.86
CA ALA A 6 10.38 -8.63 -2.12
C ALA A 6 8.87 -8.32 -1.98
N THR A 7 8.45 -7.87 -0.81
CA THR A 7 7.04 -7.61 -0.51
C THR A 7 6.74 -6.12 -0.47
N ALA A 8 5.51 -5.75 -0.75
CA ALA A 8 5.05 -4.36 -0.71
C ALA A 8 3.75 -4.19 0.09
N CYS A 9 3.61 -3.02 0.72
CA CYS A 9 2.38 -2.49 1.28
C CYS A 9 2.05 -1.15 0.60
N VAL A 10 0.76 -0.91 0.29
CA VAL A 10 0.27 0.37 -0.23
C VAL A 10 -0.62 1.04 0.81
N LEU A 11 -0.34 2.31 1.13
CA LEU A 11 -1.16 3.15 2.00
C LEU A 11 -1.86 4.21 1.16
N ILE A 12 -3.18 4.07 1.01
CA ILE A 12 -4.04 4.99 0.29
C ILE A 12 -4.53 6.03 1.30
N ILE A 13 -4.19 7.31 1.11
CA ILE A 13 -4.48 8.36 2.09
C ILE A 13 -5.50 9.32 1.49
N GLY A 14 -6.73 9.29 2.00
CA GLY A 14 -7.80 10.11 1.48
C GLY A 14 -9.13 9.84 2.18
N ASN A 15 -9.83 10.90 2.55
CA ASN A 15 -11.11 10.79 3.25
C ASN A 15 -12.25 10.39 2.30
N GLU A 16 -12.11 10.73 1.02
CA GLU A 16 -13.05 10.48 -0.06
C GLU A 16 -13.15 8.99 -0.40
N ILE A 17 -12.04 8.26 -0.34
CA ILE A 17 -12.01 6.80 -0.56
C ILE A 17 -12.85 6.11 0.52
N LEU A 18 -12.69 6.52 1.78
CA LEU A 18 -13.48 6.00 2.91
C LEU A 18 -14.95 6.38 2.82
N SER A 19 -15.29 7.49 2.16
CA SER A 19 -16.67 7.89 1.92
C SER A 19 -17.36 7.12 0.79
N GLY A 20 -16.61 6.29 0.04
CA GLY A 20 -17.12 5.52 -1.10
C GLY A 20 -17.46 6.36 -2.33
N LYS A 21 -17.10 7.66 -2.34
CA LYS A 21 -17.35 8.57 -3.46
C LYS A 21 -16.41 8.34 -4.65
N THR A 22 -15.29 7.68 -4.40
CA THR A 22 -14.23 7.45 -5.38
C THR A 22 -13.71 6.03 -5.22
N GLN A 23 -13.59 5.32 -6.35
CA GLN A 23 -12.93 4.02 -6.40
C GLN A 23 -11.43 4.23 -6.59
N ASP A 24 -10.62 3.56 -5.78
CA ASP A 24 -9.17 3.57 -5.97
C ASP A 24 -8.80 2.75 -7.22
N THR A 25 -8.21 3.42 -8.21
CA THR A 25 -7.66 2.80 -9.42
C THR A 25 -6.14 2.58 -9.34
N ASN A 26 -5.48 3.20 -8.37
CA ASN A 26 -4.03 3.12 -8.16
C ASN A 26 -3.61 1.73 -7.69
N LEU A 27 -4.43 1.07 -6.88
CA LEU A 27 -4.14 -0.26 -6.35
C LEU A 27 -3.96 -1.31 -7.45
N GLN A 28 -4.85 -1.30 -8.44
CA GLN A 28 -4.79 -2.23 -9.57
C GLN A 28 -3.53 -1.99 -10.43
N PHE A 29 -3.24 -0.72 -10.73
CA PHE A 29 -2.05 -0.33 -11.47
C PHE A 29 -0.76 -0.73 -10.75
N LEU A 30 -0.65 -0.38 -9.46
CA LEU A 30 0.51 -0.74 -8.64
C LEU A 30 0.67 -2.26 -8.52
N GLY A 31 -0.41 -3.01 -8.33
CA GLY A 31 -0.36 -4.47 -8.27
C GLY A 31 0.24 -5.09 -9.53
N ALA A 32 -0.17 -4.61 -10.71
CA ALA A 32 0.36 -5.09 -11.99
C ALA A 32 1.85 -4.73 -12.18
N GLU A 33 2.22 -3.49 -11.89
CA GLU A 33 3.61 -3.01 -12.02
C GLU A 33 4.56 -3.72 -11.05
N LEU A 34 4.14 -3.94 -9.80
CA LEU A 34 4.92 -4.66 -8.80
C LEU A 34 5.07 -6.13 -9.18
N ALA A 35 4.00 -6.79 -9.63
CA ALA A 35 4.06 -8.16 -10.11
C ALA A 35 5.02 -8.32 -11.30
N ALA A 36 5.01 -7.37 -12.26
CA ALA A 36 5.94 -7.36 -13.39
C ALA A 36 7.41 -7.20 -12.95
N LYS A 37 7.67 -6.61 -11.78
CA LYS A 37 8.99 -6.46 -11.17
C LYS A 37 9.36 -7.59 -10.21
N GLY A 38 8.51 -8.62 -10.07
CA GLY A 38 8.71 -9.71 -9.11
C GLY A 38 8.52 -9.30 -7.65
N ILE A 39 7.79 -8.22 -7.40
CA ILE A 39 7.44 -7.74 -6.05
C ILE A 39 6.00 -8.16 -5.76
N THR A 40 5.79 -8.84 -4.64
CA THR A 40 4.44 -9.23 -4.22
C THR A 40 3.81 -8.11 -3.41
N LEU A 41 2.73 -7.52 -3.92
CA LEU A 41 1.87 -6.65 -3.12
C LEU A 41 1.06 -7.50 -2.13
N VAL A 42 1.32 -7.35 -0.84
CA VAL A 42 0.76 -8.20 0.23
C VAL A 42 -0.38 -7.52 0.96
N GLU A 43 -0.31 -6.20 1.14
CA GLU A 43 -1.31 -5.45 1.92
C GLU A 43 -1.61 -4.10 1.27
N ALA A 44 -2.87 -3.68 1.32
CA ALA A 44 -3.29 -2.31 1.02
C ALA A 44 -4.16 -1.79 2.17
N ARG A 45 -3.90 -0.57 2.63
CA ARG A 45 -4.66 0.09 3.69
C ARG A 45 -5.20 1.41 3.19
N VAL A 46 -6.46 1.70 3.48
CA VAL A 46 -7.04 3.03 3.28
C VAL A 46 -7.04 3.76 4.62
N LEU A 47 -6.44 4.93 4.67
CA LEU A 47 -6.28 5.76 5.86
C LEU A 47 -6.99 7.10 5.67
N ARG A 48 -7.50 7.64 6.77
CA ARG A 48 -7.90 9.05 6.83
C ARG A 48 -6.67 9.93 6.67
N ASP A 49 -6.89 11.16 6.21
CA ASP A 49 -5.87 12.22 6.25
C ASP A 49 -5.68 12.71 7.70
N ASP A 50 -5.10 11.82 8.51
CA ASP A 50 -4.78 12.03 9.91
C ASP A 50 -3.31 11.65 10.12
N LYS A 51 -2.53 12.62 10.62
CA LYS A 51 -1.08 12.47 10.77
C LYS A 51 -0.71 11.29 11.67
N ALA A 52 -1.43 11.07 12.77
CA ALA A 52 -1.10 10.01 13.72
C ALA A 52 -1.38 8.62 13.11
N ALA A 53 -2.49 8.48 12.38
CA ALA A 53 -2.85 7.28 11.65
C ALA A 53 -1.82 6.94 10.56
N ILE A 54 -1.42 7.94 9.76
CA ILE A 54 -0.42 7.77 8.68
C ILE A 54 0.92 7.34 9.27
N VAL A 55 1.42 8.03 10.30
CA VAL A 55 2.71 7.69 10.94
C VAL A 55 2.68 6.28 11.50
N THR A 56 1.59 5.90 12.16
CA THR A 56 1.43 4.55 12.72
C THR A 56 1.46 3.49 11.62
N ALA A 57 0.68 3.68 10.56
CA ALA A 57 0.60 2.73 9.45
C ALA A 57 1.93 2.59 8.69
N VAL A 58 2.62 3.70 8.40
CA VAL A 58 3.95 3.68 7.76
C VAL A 58 4.94 2.90 8.61
N ASN A 59 4.96 3.15 9.93
CA ASN A 59 5.88 2.46 10.84
C ASN A 59 5.60 0.95 10.94
N GLN A 60 4.33 0.55 10.90
CA GLN A 60 3.95 -0.86 10.87
C GLN A 60 4.32 -1.51 9.53
N CYS A 61 3.96 -0.89 8.40
CA CYS A 61 4.25 -1.46 7.08
C CYS A 61 5.76 -1.54 6.80
N ARG A 62 6.56 -0.52 7.15
CA ARG A 62 8.02 -0.56 6.90
C ARG A 62 8.75 -1.64 7.73
N ALA A 63 8.17 -2.05 8.86
CA ALA A 63 8.71 -3.12 9.68
C ALA A 63 8.33 -4.52 9.14
N ALA A 64 7.21 -4.62 8.41
CA ALA A 64 6.65 -5.88 7.92
C ALA A 64 6.96 -6.18 6.45
N TYR A 65 7.24 -5.16 5.62
CA TYR A 65 7.36 -5.29 4.17
C TYR A 65 8.64 -4.63 3.63
N THR A 66 9.11 -5.10 2.48
CA THR A 66 10.30 -4.53 1.81
C THR A 66 10.05 -3.12 1.29
N TYR A 67 8.88 -2.87 0.72
CA TYR A 67 8.49 -1.59 0.15
C TYR A 67 7.19 -1.07 0.76
N VAL A 68 7.12 0.25 0.93
CA VAL A 68 5.90 0.96 1.32
C VAL A 68 5.65 2.06 0.31
N PHE A 69 4.47 2.02 -0.31
CA PHE A 69 4.00 3.05 -1.24
C PHE A 69 2.88 3.85 -0.57
N THR A 70 2.79 5.13 -0.89
CA THR A 70 1.70 6.01 -0.45
C THR A 70 1.09 6.68 -1.68
N THR A 71 -0.24 6.78 -1.73
CA THR A 71 -0.97 7.46 -2.82
C THR A 71 -2.06 8.36 -2.27
#